data_AF-Q6CCR0-F1
#
_entry.id   AF-Q6CCR0-F1
#
_cell.length_a   1.000
_cell.length_b   1.000
_cell.length_c   1.000
_cell.angle_alpha   90.00
_cell.angle_beta   90.00
_cell.angle_gamma   90.00
#
_symmetry.space_group_name_H-M   'P 1'
#
loop_
_entity.id
_entity.type
_entity.pdbx_description
1 polymer ?
#
loop_
_entity_poly.entity_id
_entity_poly.type
_entity_poly.pdbx_seq_one_letter_code
_entity_poly.pdbx_strand_id
1 'polypeptide(L)'
;MPTEQVNDTPITPERRELKVPNKANPLSVAESFKQYFFADGIEKAEFKVLSMLPFFPETDGKRKAKVCETEIKKNTYINDFHITNTEQPAYDSSSSRTLVMLHGWGTGMGLWFENLDVISSLPGWNVHVLDNPGMGRSTRETFNISQHKDDPDGRKMVAETEEWYLSRLEAWREKKGLERFVLLGHSLGGYIASIYAMKYPNRVERLILVSPVGVEHINGVSLDGSISDGSDGAGAVNGAERPSSAGSSSTAPSNASSKQPLGLHAGSMAPVESPDTPQSPGATSNDSNLGTQPTGEDSVVSQEEPHPGREFEVGEFDDIPDDIFSSLKPVVSENQIDVHLGADLEKRREQNKLLAYMWQSHYSFIGAVRIAGPMGPKLVARWSYIRFQQLPTEQRDIMHIYAYRIFAGKASGERGLTRLMAPFCIARLPIIDRITKIKCPSFWIYGENDWMNTSAGHEAAKRLNKLGRPAYYKIVAEAGHHIYLDNIDAFNKSVVNYLKDADEDGRI
;
A
#
# COMPACT_ATOMS: atom_id res chain seq x y z
N MET A 1 23.44 18.51 52.48
CA MET A 1 22.67 18.61 51.22
C MET A 1 21.61 17.53 51.27
N PRO A 2 20.31 17.87 51.26
CA PRO A 2 19.24 16.88 51.23
C PRO A 2 18.99 16.39 49.80
N THR A 3 18.67 15.10 49.68
CA THR A 3 18.27 14.43 48.44
C THR A 3 16.86 14.84 48.01
N GLU A 4 16.69 15.43 46.83
CA GLU A 4 15.37 15.54 46.20
C GLU A 4 15.00 14.22 45.52
N GLN A 5 13.80 13.71 45.85
CA GLN A 5 13.19 12.61 45.12
C GLN A 5 12.60 13.13 43.82
N VAL A 6 13.01 12.56 42.69
CA VAL A 6 12.35 12.78 41.41
C VAL A 6 11.03 12.01 41.43
N ASN A 7 9.91 12.74 41.37
CA ASN A 7 8.58 12.13 41.24
C ASN A 7 8.36 11.68 39.79
N ASP A 8 8.60 10.40 39.52
CA ASP A 8 8.16 9.76 38.28
C ASP A 8 6.63 9.76 38.21
N THR A 9 6.09 10.78 37.54
CA THR A 9 4.69 10.82 37.13
C THR A 9 4.61 10.09 35.78
N PRO A 10 3.88 8.97 35.66
CA PRO A 10 3.76 8.29 34.38
C PRO A 10 3.08 9.22 33.37
N ILE A 11 3.82 9.64 32.35
CA ILE A 11 3.23 10.30 31.18
C ILE A 11 2.56 9.20 30.36
N THR A 12 1.37 8.78 30.79
CA THR A 12 0.44 8.09 29.90
C THR A 12 0.18 9.01 28.71
N PRO A 13 0.49 8.59 27.47
CA PRO A 13 0.05 9.34 26.30
C PRO A 13 -1.47 9.47 26.36
N GLU A 14 -2.01 10.68 26.25
CA GLU A 14 -3.44 10.87 26.11
C GLU A 14 -3.89 10.06 24.90
N ARG A 15 -4.68 9.01 25.15
CA ARG A 15 -5.33 8.19 24.14
C ARG A 15 -6.08 9.13 23.20
N ARG A 16 -5.54 9.38 22.00
CA ARG A 16 -6.16 10.25 21.00
C ARG A 16 -7.47 9.61 20.56
N GLU A 17 -8.56 9.97 21.23
CA GLU A 17 -9.90 9.61 20.78
C GLU A 17 -10.06 10.13 19.35
N LEU A 18 -10.20 9.19 18.41
CA LEU A 18 -10.72 9.46 17.08
C LEU A 18 -12.14 10.01 17.25
N LYS A 19 -12.23 11.34 17.43
CA LYS A 19 -13.50 12.08 17.47
C LYS A 19 -14.24 11.77 16.19
N VAL A 20 -15.19 10.85 16.27
CA VAL A 20 -16.03 10.44 15.14
C VAL A 20 -16.65 11.71 14.57
N PRO A 21 -16.26 12.15 13.36
CA PRO A 21 -16.70 13.45 12.89
C PRO A 21 -18.20 13.43 12.64
N ASN A 22 -18.78 14.63 12.74
CA ASN A 22 -20.22 14.88 12.70
C ASN A 22 -20.92 14.02 11.63
N LYS A 23 -22.07 13.42 11.95
CA LYS A 23 -22.75 12.43 11.08
C LYS A 23 -23.10 12.97 9.68
N ALA A 24 -23.16 14.29 9.52
CA ALA A 24 -23.36 14.98 8.26
C ALA A 24 -22.21 14.73 7.26
N ASN A 25 -22.55 14.64 5.98
CA ASN A 25 -21.56 14.58 4.92
C ASN A 25 -20.92 15.97 4.73
N PRO A 26 -19.58 16.11 4.73
CA PRO A 26 -18.90 17.41 4.82
C PRO A 26 -19.08 18.29 3.58
N LEU A 27 -19.43 17.71 2.43
CA LEU A 27 -19.62 18.44 1.18
C LEU A 27 -21.12 18.62 0.92
N SER A 28 -21.62 19.82 0.64
CA SER A 28 -23.02 20.03 0.25
C SER A 28 -23.32 19.45 -1.15
N VAL A 29 -24.62 19.39 -1.52
CA VAL A 29 -25.00 18.96 -2.88
C VAL A 29 -24.52 19.97 -3.92
N ALA A 30 -24.63 21.28 -3.65
CA ALA A 30 -24.18 22.33 -4.56
C ALA A 30 -22.66 22.28 -4.79
N GLU A 31 -21.87 22.06 -3.74
CA GLU A 31 -20.42 21.91 -3.85
C GLU A 31 -20.02 20.65 -4.61
N SER A 32 -20.75 19.54 -4.45
CA SER A 32 -20.55 18.33 -5.25
C SER A 32 -20.73 18.58 -6.75
N PHE A 33 -21.79 19.29 -7.13
CA PHE A 33 -22.01 19.69 -8.52
C PHE A 33 -20.90 20.63 -9.01
N LYS A 34 -20.52 21.63 -8.19
CA LYS A 34 -19.42 22.55 -8.51
C LYS A 34 -18.11 21.79 -8.75
N GLN A 35 -17.75 20.86 -7.88
CA GLN A 35 -16.54 20.06 -8.03
C GLN A 35 -16.59 19.11 -9.24
N TYR A 36 -17.75 18.48 -9.50
CA TYR A 36 -17.90 17.59 -10.64
C TYR A 36 -17.57 18.29 -11.98
N PHE A 37 -18.18 19.46 -12.21
CA PHE A 37 -18.05 20.22 -13.46
C PHE A 37 -16.81 21.12 -13.53
N PHE A 38 -16.36 21.68 -12.40
CA PHE A 38 -15.38 22.79 -12.40
C PHE A 38 -14.12 22.56 -11.54
N ALA A 39 -14.01 21.47 -10.77
CA ALA A 39 -12.72 21.16 -10.11
C ALA A 39 -11.67 20.71 -11.13
N ASP A 40 -10.41 20.80 -10.73
CA ASP A 40 -9.26 20.37 -11.52
C ASP A 40 -9.38 18.93 -12.07
N GLY A 41 -8.82 18.71 -13.27
CA GLY A 41 -8.58 17.38 -13.84
C GLY A 41 -7.56 16.58 -13.02
N ILE A 42 -7.38 15.30 -13.33
CA ILE A 42 -6.50 14.42 -12.54
C ILE A 42 -5.04 14.88 -12.57
N GLU A 43 -4.58 15.42 -13.70
CA GLU A 43 -3.22 15.92 -13.92
C GLU A 43 -2.92 17.12 -13.00
N LYS A 44 -3.86 18.07 -12.94
CA LYS A 44 -3.77 19.25 -12.07
C LYS A 44 -3.96 18.89 -10.59
N ALA A 45 -4.85 17.93 -10.28
CA ALA A 45 -5.06 17.46 -8.92
C ALA A 45 -3.81 16.75 -8.38
N GLU A 46 -3.18 15.89 -9.19
CA GLU A 46 -1.90 15.26 -8.84
C GLU A 46 -0.78 16.28 -8.66
N PHE A 47 -0.64 17.22 -9.61
CA PHE A 47 0.35 18.29 -9.51
C PHE A 47 0.20 19.05 -8.19
N LYS A 48 -1.03 19.41 -7.79
CA LYS A 48 -1.29 20.08 -6.50
C LYS A 48 -0.96 19.24 -5.27
N VAL A 49 -1.12 17.91 -5.32
CA VAL A 49 -0.67 17.01 -4.24
C VAL A 49 0.85 16.98 -4.16
N LEU A 50 1.52 16.81 -5.30
CA LEU A 50 2.97 16.74 -5.34
C LEU A 50 3.63 18.09 -5.00
N SER A 51 3.00 19.22 -5.31
CA SER A 51 3.45 20.57 -4.93
C SER A 51 3.31 20.89 -3.43
N MET A 52 2.85 19.94 -2.61
CA MET A 52 2.99 20.03 -1.14
C MET A 52 4.39 19.63 -0.67
N LEU A 53 5.19 19.00 -1.53
CA LEU A 53 6.56 18.57 -1.22
C LEU A 53 7.55 19.74 -1.35
N PRO A 54 8.56 19.86 -0.46
CA PRO A 54 9.50 20.98 -0.49
C PRO A 54 10.47 20.97 -1.69
N PHE A 55 10.47 19.89 -2.49
CA PHE A 55 11.35 19.66 -3.64
C PHE A 55 10.59 19.44 -4.97
N PHE A 56 9.33 19.89 -5.06
CA PHE A 56 8.56 19.87 -6.31
C PHE A 56 7.61 21.08 -6.44
N PRO A 57 7.50 21.74 -7.61
CA PRO A 57 8.21 21.46 -8.86
C PRO A 57 9.69 21.88 -8.84
N GLU A 58 10.05 22.83 -7.98
CA GLU A 58 11.41 23.32 -7.84
C GLU A 58 12.24 22.46 -6.88
N THR A 59 13.55 22.38 -7.12
CA THR A 59 14.49 21.66 -6.24
C THR A 59 14.69 22.38 -4.91
N ASP A 60 14.87 21.61 -3.83
CA ASP A 60 15.34 22.11 -2.52
C ASP A 60 16.88 22.22 -2.43
N GLY A 61 17.58 22.02 -3.55
CA GLY A 61 19.03 21.98 -3.64
C GLY A 61 19.67 20.61 -3.38
N LYS A 62 18.94 19.67 -2.75
CA LYS A 62 19.37 18.29 -2.48
C LYS A 62 18.66 17.28 -3.36
N ARG A 63 17.41 17.56 -3.74
CA ARG A 63 16.49 16.63 -4.43
C ARG A 63 15.86 17.30 -5.64
N LYS A 64 15.73 16.54 -6.71
CA LYS A 64 15.04 16.93 -7.94
C LYS A 64 13.94 15.94 -8.21
N ALA A 65 12.70 16.39 -8.35
CA ALA A 65 11.57 15.51 -8.65
C ALA A 65 10.87 15.88 -9.95
N LYS A 66 10.31 14.88 -10.63
CA LYS A 66 9.51 15.05 -11.85
C LYS A 66 8.48 13.94 -12.02
N VAL A 67 7.33 14.30 -12.55
CA VAL A 67 6.35 13.33 -13.05
C VAL A 67 6.79 12.85 -14.44
N CYS A 68 6.80 11.55 -14.66
CA CYS A 68 7.20 10.90 -15.91
C CYS A 68 6.09 10.00 -16.44
N GLU A 69 5.66 10.20 -17.68
CA GLU A 69 4.78 9.26 -18.39
C GLU A 69 5.65 8.31 -19.23
N THR A 70 6.04 7.19 -18.63
CA THR A 70 6.98 6.22 -19.24
C THR A 70 6.22 5.29 -20.18
N GLU A 71 6.35 5.48 -21.50
CA GLU A 71 5.69 4.64 -22.51
C GLU A 71 6.26 3.20 -22.54
N ILE A 72 5.44 2.23 -22.13
CA ILE A 72 5.78 0.81 -22.06
C ILE A 72 5.40 0.05 -23.35
N LYS A 73 4.43 0.56 -24.11
CA LYS A 73 4.04 0.13 -25.46
C LYS A 73 3.24 1.26 -26.12
N LYS A 74 3.07 1.21 -27.44
CA LYS A 74 2.35 2.24 -28.22
C LYS A 74 1.04 2.68 -27.54
N ASN A 75 0.93 3.96 -27.20
CA ASN A 75 -0.22 4.57 -26.52
C ASN A 75 -0.54 3.95 -25.14
N THR A 76 0.47 3.46 -24.41
CA THR A 76 0.31 2.99 -23.04
C THR A 76 1.56 3.32 -22.22
N TYR A 77 1.37 4.13 -21.21
CA TYR A 77 2.41 4.54 -20.27
C TYR A 77 2.06 4.16 -18.82
N ILE A 78 3.11 4.05 -18.01
CA ILE A 78 3.03 4.08 -16.55
C ILE A 78 3.43 5.50 -16.11
N ASN A 79 2.59 6.12 -15.29
CA ASN A 79 2.90 7.39 -14.63
C ASN A 79 3.80 7.08 -13.41
N ASP A 80 4.99 7.67 -13.35
CA ASP A 80 5.88 7.57 -12.19
C ASP A 80 6.38 8.94 -11.75
N PHE A 81 6.26 9.23 -10.45
CA PHE A 81 6.93 10.36 -9.82
C PHE A 81 8.34 9.91 -9.42
N HIS A 82 9.33 10.46 -10.12
CA HIS A 82 10.73 10.15 -9.92
C HIS A 82 11.41 11.26 -9.14
N ILE A 83 11.97 10.92 -7.98
CA ILE A 83 12.76 11.78 -7.11
C ILE A 83 14.21 11.29 -7.15
N THR A 84 15.15 12.16 -7.50
CA THR A 84 16.59 11.89 -7.41
C THR A 84 17.17 12.74 -6.28
N ASN A 85 17.75 12.10 -5.26
CA ASN A 85 18.64 12.78 -4.32
C ASN A 85 20.02 12.94 -4.99
N THR A 86 20.53 14.18 -5.04
CA THR A 86 21.80 14.54 -5.69
C THR A 86 22.97 14.68 -4.73
N GLU A 87 22.76 14.43 -3.44
CA GLU A 87 23.86 14.30 -2.47
C GLU A 87 24.63 13.00 -2.72
N GLN A 88 25.93 12.98 -2.40
CA GLN A 88 26.73 11.77 -2.54
C GLN A 88 26.19 10.65 -1.62
N PRO A 89 26.13 9.39 -2.08
CA PRO A 89 25.81 8.27 -1.21
C PRO A 89 26.77 8.22 -0.01
N ALA A 90 26.29 7.77 1.15
CA ALA A 90 27.10 7.71 2.37
C ALA A 90 28.14 6.56 2.40
N TYR A 91 28.30 5.83 1.29
CA TYR A 91 29.02 4.55 1.21
C TYR A 91 29.84 4.44 -0.09
N ASP A 92 30.85 3.57 -0.09
CA ASP A 92 31.91 3.45 -1.12
C ASP A 92 31.45 2.76 -2.43
N SER A 93 30.15 2.81 -2.74
CA SER A 93 29.66 2.39 -4.06
C SER A 93 29.37 3.61 -4.91
N SER A 94 30.00 3.66 -6.08
CA SER A 94 29.76 4.65 -7.13
C SER A 94 28.36 4.58 -7.77
N SER A 95 27.49 3.64 -7.35
CA SER A 95 26.13 3.49 -7.86
C SER A 95 25.06 4.01 -6.88
N SER A 96 24.19 4.87 -7.41
CA SER A 96 22.98 5.32 -6.73
C SER A 96 21.97 4.17 -6.58
N ARG A 97 21.41 3.98 -5.38
CA ARG A 97 20.36 2.98 -5.15
C ARG A 97 19.00 3.46 -5.62
N THR A 98 18.07 2.51 -5.83
CA THR A 98 16.72 2.79 -6.32
C THR A 98 15.66 2.08 -5.49
N LEU A 99 14.68 2.85 -5.01
CA LEU A 99 13.44 2.40 -4.42
C LEU A 99 12.29 2.55 -5.42
N VAL A 100 11.48 1.51 -5.59
CA VAL A 100 10.26 1.53 -6.39
C VAL A 100 9.06 1.29 -5.46
N MET A 101 8.06 2.17 -5.49
CA MET A 101 6.90 2.13 -4.58
C MET A 101 5.59 1.91 -5.33
N LEU A 102 4.83 0.89 -4.94
CA LEU A 102 3.52 0.53 -5.48
C LEU A 102 2.40 0.80 -4.48
N HIS A 103 1.36 1.54 -4.89
CA HIS A 103 0.23 1.91 -4.01
C HIS A 103 -0.83 0.80 -3.88
N GLY A 104 -1.83 0.99 -3.00
CA GLY A 104 -2.94 0.07 -2.77
C GLY A 104 -4.02 0.04 -3.86
N TRP A 105 -5.13 -0.65 -3.59
CA TRP A 105 -6.23 -0.76 -4.55
C TRP A 105 -6.98 0.56 -4.75
N GLY A 106 -7.12 0.98 -6.01
CA GLY A 106 -7.96 2.12 -6.39
C GLY A 106 -7.40 3.50 -6.03
N THR A 107 -6.19 3.56 -5.46
CA THR A 107 -5.49 4.81 -5.11
C THR A 107 -4.58 5.28 -6.27
N GLY A 108 -3.66 6.20 -5.96
CA GLY A 108 -2.61 6.69 -6.85
C GLY A 108 -1.36 7.07 -6.03
N MET A 109 -0.27 7.40 -6.71
CA MET A 109 1.03 7.73 -6.12
C MET A 109 0.98 8.81 -5.03
N GLY A 110 0.10 9.80 -5.16
CA GLY A 110 0.00 10.94 -4.25
C GLY A 110 -0.44 10.58 -2.83
N LEU A 111 -0.90 9.36 -2.56
CA LEU A 111 -1.16 8.93 -1.17
C LEU A 111 0.10 8.75 -0.33
N TRP A 112 1.29 8.72 -0.94
CA TRP A 112 2.57 8.62 -0.22
C TRP A 112 3.16 9.96 0.19
N PHE A 113 2.52 11.10 -0.12
CA PHE A 113 3.20 12.41 -0.10
C PHE A 113 3.85 12.77 1.26
N GLU A 114 3.19 12.49 2.40
CA GLU A 114 3.75 12.72 3.75
C GLU A 114 4.95 11.80 4.09
N ASN A 115 5.19 10.77 3.29
CA ASN A 115 6.31 9.84 3.43
C ASN A 115 7.50 10.22 2.54
N LEU A 116 7.25 10.88 1.40
CA LEU A 116 8.27 11.11 0.37
C LEU A 116 9.36 12.06 0.82
N ASP A 117 9.08 13.03 1.70
CA ASP A 117 10.11 13.92 2.24
C ASP A 117 11.16 13.14 3.05
N VAL A 118 10.71 12.31 3.99
CA VAL A 118 11.62 11.50 4.83
C VAL A 118 12.28 10.36 4.06
N ILE A 119 11.56 9.68 3.16
CA ILE A 119 12.12 8.53 2.41
C ILE A 119 13.15 9.01 1.36
N SER A 120 12.92 10.13 0.69
CA SER A 120 13.86 10.66 -0.32
C SER A 120 15.05 11.43 0.26
N SER A 121 15.08 11.68 1.58
CA SER A 121 16.20 12.38 2.22
C SER A 121 17.47 11.52 2.36
N LEU A 122 17.40 10.23 2.03
CA LEU A 122 18.58 9.34 2.00
C LEU A 122 19.53 9.77 0.86
N PRO A 123 20.80 10.13 1.15
CA PRO A 123 21.76 10.59 0.15
C PRO A 123 21.97 9.56 -0.97
N GLY A 124 22.00 10.02 -2.22
CA GLY A 124 22.23 9.18 -3.40
C GLY A 124 21.11 8.18 -3.76
N TRP A 125 19.96 8.20 -3.08
CA TRP A 125 18.82 7.36 -3.43
C TRP A 125 17.94 8.00 -4.52
N ASN A 126 17.51 7.17 -5.48
CA ASN A 126 16.42 7.45 -6.41
C ASN A 126 15.14 6.78 -5.90
N VAL A 127 14.01 7.49 -5.97
CA VAL A 127 12.69 6.98 -5.58
C VAL A 127 11.74 7.12 -6.76
N HIS A 128 11.19 6.00 -7.24
CA HIS A 128 10.09 5.97 -8.21
C HIS A 128 8.79 5.58 -7.50
N VAL A 129 7.84 6.49 -7.44
CA VAL A 129 6.49 6.22 -6.95
C VAL A 129 5.58 6.01 -8.16
N LEU A 130 5.05 4.81 -8.35
CA LEU A 130 4.28 4.46 -9.54
C LEU A 130 2.79 4.58 -9.26
N ASP A 131 2.05 5.10 -10.23
CA ASP A 131 0.65 4.70 -10.39
C ASP A 131 0.61 3.29 -10.96
N ASN A 132 -0.01 2.36 -10.23
CA ASN A 132 -0.16 0.97 -10.67
C ASN A 132 -0.81 0.90 -12.07
N PRO A 133 -0.49 -0.13 -12.89
CA PRO A 133 -1.10 -0.30 -14.20
C PRO A 133 -2.64 -0.16 -14.18
N GLY A 134 -3.16 0.80 -14.95
CA GLY A 134 -4.60 1.11 -15.03
C GLY A 134 -5.22 1.86 -13.84
N MET A 135 -4.40 2.37 -12.91
CA MET A 135 -4.81 3.18 -11.75
C MET A 135 -4.14 4.57 -11.81
N GLY A 136 -4.50 5.48 -10.90
CA GLY A 136 -4.04 6.87 -10.94
C GLY A 136 -4.21 7.52 -12.32
N ARG A 137 -3.09 8.06 -12.85
CA ARG A 137 -2.93 8.53 -14.24
C ARG A 137 -2.29 7.52 -15.18
N SER A 138 -1.71 6.41 -14.70
CA SER A 138 -1.23 5.33 -15.59
C SER A 138 -2.32 4.89 -16.57
N THR A 139 -1.94 4.55 -17.80
CA THR A 139 -2.90 4.37 -18.89
C THR A 139 -4.00 3.36 -18.55
N ARG A 140 -5.25 3.82 -18.59
CA ARG A 140 -6.44 3.05 -18.16
C ARG A 140 -6.97 2.19 -19.30
N GLU A 141 -6.18 1.21 -19.70
CA GLU A 141 -6.51 0.18 -20.69
C GLU A 141 -7.80 -0.57 -20.34
N THR A 142 -8.49 -1.13 -21.33
CA THR A 142 -9.70 -1.93 -21.07
C THR A 142 -9.31 -3.28 -20.46
N PHE A 143 -9.76 -3.54 -19.23
CA PHE A 143 -9.46 -4.78 -18.50
C PHE A 143 -10.51 -5.85 -18.80
N ASN A 144 -10.14 -6.84 -19.63
CA ASN A 144 -11.01 -7.88 -20.19
C ASN A 144 -10.64 -9.30 -19.73
N ILE A 145 -10.33 -9.48 -18.44
CA ILE A 145 -10.06 -10.80 -17.84
C ILE A 145 -11.29 -11.23 -17.02
N SER A 146 -11.74 -12.46 -17.20
CA SER A 146 -12.93 -13.05 -16.60
C SER A 146 -12.74 -14.53 -16.32
N GLN A 147 -13.60 -15.12 -15.48
CA GLN A 147 -13.60 -16.56 -15.23
C GLN A 147 -13.78 -17.32 -16.56
N HIS A 148 -12.91 -18.29 -16.85
CA HIS A 148 -13.10 -19.19 -17.98
C HIS A 148 -14.06 -20.32 -17.63
N LYS A 149 -14.76 -20.88 -18.62
CA LYS A 149 -15.75 -21.96 -18.40
C LYS A 149 -15.13 -23.27 -17.91
N ASP A 150 -13.86 -23.47 -18.25
CA ASP A 150 -13.01 -24.63 -17.94
C ASP A 150 -11.99 -24.34 -16.81
N ASP A 151 -12.20 -23.26 -16.05
CA ASP A 151 -11.35 -22.79 -14.95
C ASP A 151 -12.21 -22.64 -13.68
N PRO A 152 -12.77 -23.72 -13.10
CA PRO A 152 -13.76 -23.63 -12.01
C PRO A 152 -13.17 -23.09 -10.70
N ASP A 153 -11.86 -23.22 -10.48
CA ASP A 153 -11.15 -22.67 -9.32
C ASP A 153 -10.58 -21.26 -9.56
N GLY A 154 -10.57 -20.79 -10.82
CA GLY A 154 -10.13 -19.45 -11.20
C GLY A 154 -8.61 -19.30 -11.35
N ARG A 155 -7.84 -20.39 -11.38
CA ARG A 155 -6.37 -20.32 -11.46
C ARG A 155 -5.87 -19.71 -12.76
N LYS A 156 -6.51 -19.98 -13.91
CA LYS A 156 -6.15 -19.34 -15.19
C LYS A 156 -6.45 -17.85 -15.16
N MET A 157 -7.63 -17.47 -14.68
CA MET A 157 -8.03 -16.06 -14.52
C MET A 157 -7.06 -15.29 -13.58
N VAL A 158 -6.57 -15.93 -12.52
CA VAL A 158 -5.54 -15.36 -11.63
C VAL A 158 -4.22 -15.20 -12.40
N ALA A 159 -3.72 -16.25 -13.05
CA ALA A 159 -2.45 -16.20 -13.77
C ALA A 159 -2.43 -15.13 -14.88
N GLU A 160 -3.52 -14.99 -15.64
CA GLU A 160 -3.69 -13.92 -16.63
C GLU A 160 -3.69 -12.53 -15.99
N THR A 161 -4.30 -12.39 -14.80
CA THR A 161 -4.33 -11.11 -14.07
C THR A 161 -2.95 -10.76 -13.49
N GLU A 162 -2.23 -11.75 -12.97
CA GLU A 162 -0.84 -11.60 -12.52
C GLU A 162 0.05 -11.16 -13.69
N GLU A 163 -0.02 -11.85 -14.83
CA GLU A 163 0.74 -11.50 -16.03
C GLU A 163 0.39 -10.10 -16.56
N TRP A 164 -0.87 -9.70 -16.47
CA TRP A 164 -1.31 -8.37 -16.90
C TRP A 164 -0.61 -7.24 -16.12
N TYR A 165 -0.43 -7.38 -14.81
CA TYR A 165 0.36 -6.42 -14.03
C TYR A 165 1.86 -6.58 -14.27
N LEU A 166 2.37 -7.82 -14.22
CA LEU A 166 3.80 -8.11 -14.26
C LEU A 166 4.46 -7.69 -15.57
N SER A 167 3.83 -7.98 -16.71
CA SER A 167 4.33 -7.55 -18.04
C SER A 167 4.47 -6.03 -18.17
N ARG A 168 3.63 -5.26 -17.47
CA ARG A 168 3.63 -3.78 -17.52
C ARG A 168 4.67 -3.18 -16.58
N LEU A 169 4.83 -3.75 -15.39
CA LEU A 169 5.87 -3.36 -14.45
C LEU A 169 7.28 -3.71 -14.99
N GLU A 170 7.42 -4.87 -15.64
CA GLU A 170 8.69 -5.27 -16.27
C GLU A 170 9.03 -4.40 -17.48
N ALA A 171 8.06 -4.12 -18.36
CA ALA A 171 8.29 -3.18 -19.47
C ALA A 171 8.64 -1.76 -18.97
N TRP A 172 8.06 -1.31 -17.85
CA TRP A 172 8.48 -0.05 -17.21
C TRP A 172 9.92 -0.12 -16.70
N ARG A 173 10.30 -1.21 -16.01
CA ARG A 173 11.68 -1.43 -15.52
C ARG A 173 12.68 -1.37 -16.67
N GLU A 174 12.40 -2.06 -17.77
CA GLU A 174 13.22 -2.06 -18.99
C GLU A 174 13.41 -0.64 -19.54
N LYS A 175 12.33 0.15 -19.63
CA LYS A 175 12.38 1.55 -20.10
C LYS A 175 13.16 2.48 -19.16
N LYS A 176 13.22 2.18 -17.87
CA LYS A 176 14.06 2.90 -16.89
C LYS A 176 15.51 2.40 -16.84
N GLY A 177 15.83 1.28 -17.47
CA GLY A 177 17.17 0.67 -17.41
C GLY A 177 17.54 0.09 -16.03
N LEU A 178 16.56 -0.14 -15.14
CA LEU A 178 16.83 -0.60 -13.77
C LEU A 178 17.16 -2.10 -13.76
N GLU A 179 18.42 -2.46 -13.48
CA GLU A 179 18.82 -3.88 -13.45
C GLU A 179 18.33 -4.60 -12.18
N ARG A 180 18.40 -3.92 -11.03
CA ARG A 180 18.01 -4.40 -9.70
C ARG A 180 17.63 -3.20 -8.82
N PHE A 181 16.63 -3.35 -7.95
CA PHE A 181 16.09 -2.26 -7.12
C PHE A 181 15.34 -2.78 -5.89
N VAL A 182 15.18 -1.94 -4.86
CA VAL A 182 14.30 -2.22 -3.72
C VAL A 182 12.85 -2.00 -4.12
N LEU A 183 11.96 -2.93 -3.82
CA LEU A 183 10.55 -2.87 -4.18
C LEU A 183 9.66 -2.82 -2.93
N LEU A 184 8.92 -1.73 -2.79
CA LEU A 184 7.92 -1.51 -1.74
C LEU A 184 6.52 -1.60 -2.33
N GLY A 185 5.60 -2.31 -1.67
CA GLY A 185 4.21 -2.40 -2.10
C GLY A 185 3.22 -2.35 -0.93
N HIS A 186 2.21 -1.48 -1.05
CA HIS A 186 1.06 -1.43 -0.14
C HIS A 186 -0.11 -2.28 -0.64
N SER A 187 -0.73 -3.11 0.21
CA SER A 187 -2.02 -3.76 -0.09
C SER A 187 -1.98 -4.55 -1.40
N LEU A 188 -2.76 -4.17 -2.41
CA LEU A 188 -2.68 -4.74 -3.77
C LEU A 188 -1.30 -4.52 -4.43
N GLY A 189 -0.67 -3.37 -4.21
CA GLY A 189 0.73 -3.14 -4.59
C GLY A 189 1.68 -4.09 -3.88
N GLY A 190 1.38 -4.49 -2.64
CA GLY A 190 2.11 -5.53 -1.89
C GLY A 190 1.94 -6.93 -2.51
N TYR A 191 0.73 -7.26 -2.97
CA TYR A 191 0.51 -8.49 -3.75
C TYR A 191 1.32 -8.46 -5.06
N ILE A 192 1.23 -7.37 -5.83
CA ILE A 192 1.98 -7.17 -7.09
C ILE A 192 3.49 -7.27 -6.85
N ALA A 193 4.00 -6.62 -5.80
CA ALA A 193 5.41 -6.68 -5.41
C ALA A 193 5.85 -8.10 -5.06
N SER A 194 5.02 -8.85 -4.34
CA SER A 194 5.27 -10.25 -3.98
C SER A 194 5.40 -11.14 -5.22
N ILE A 195 4.41 -11.11 -6.12
CA ILE A 195 4.44 -11.92 -7.35
C ILE A 195 5.57 -11.48 -8.30
N TYR A 196 5.96 -10.20 -8.28
CA TYR A 196 7.10 -9.70 -9.04
C TYR A 196 8.42 -10.27 -8.50
N ALA A 197 8.64 -10.23 -7.19
CA ALA A 197 9.80 -10.84 -6.54
C ALA A 197 9.86 -12.37 -6.73
N MET A 198 8.71 -13.05 -6.86
CA MET A 198 8.64 -14.48 -7.18
C MET A 198 8.99 -14.81 -8.64
N LYS A 199 8.58 -13.96 -9.60
CA LYS A 199 8.82 -14.17 -11.04
C LYS A 199 10.21 -13.69 -11.48
N TYR A 200 10.71 -12.61 -10.87
CA TYR A 200 11.96 -11.94 -11.22
C TYR A 200 12.89 -11.79 -10.00
N PRO A 201 13.30 -12.88 -9.34
CA PRO A 201 14.04 -12.84 -8.07
C PRO A 201 15.39 -12.10 -8.16
N ASN A 202 16.01 -12.06 -9.35
CA ASN A 202 17.27 -11.35 -9.56
C ASN A 202 17.09 -9.82 -9.78
N ARG A 203 15.85 -9.33 -9.94
CA ARG A 203 15.51 -7.91 -10.14
C ARG A 203 15.16 -7.19 -8.85
N VAL A 204 14.72 -7.92 -7.82
CA VAL A 204 14.36 -7.35 -6.52
C VAL A 204 15.53 -7.49 -5.56
N GLU A 205 16.04 -6.36 -5.08
CA GLU A 205 17.08 -6.30 -4.07
C GLU A 205 16.56 -6.73 -2.71
N ARG A 206 15.51 -6.02 -2.28
CA ARG A 206 14.79 -6.20 -1.03
C ARG A 206 13.32 -5.93 -1.30
N LEU A 207 12.47 -6.59 -0.54
CA LEU A 207 11.02 -6.48 -0.65
C LEU A 207 10.45 -5.85 0.62
N ILE A 208 9.66 -4.78 0.51
CA ILE A 208 8.95 -4.16 1.64
C ILE A 208 7.45 -4.32 1.39
N LEU A 209 6.78 -5.09 2.24
CA LEU A 209 5.36 -5.41 2.12
C LEU A 209 4.59 -4.72 3.23
N VAL A 210 3.79 -3.73 2.83
CA VAL A 210 3.00 -2.87 3.73
C VAL A 210 1.55 -3.34 3.65
N SER A 211 1.05 -4.03 4.67
CA SER A 211 -0.30 -4.61 4.71
C SER A 211 -0.70 -5.37 3.43
N PRO A 212 0.13 -6.28 2.88
CA PRO A 212 -0.16 -6.94 1.61
C PRO A 212 -1.48 -7.73 1.68
N VAL A 213 -2.30 -7.61 0.64
CA VAL A 213 -3.54 -8.40 0.52
C VAL A 213 -3.23 -9.81 0.04
N GLY A 214 -4.00 -10.80 0.48
CA GLY A 214 -3.98 -12.16 -0.09
C GLY A 214 -2.78 -13.01 0.31
N VAL A 215 -2.33 -12.89 1.56
CA VAL A 215 -1.25 -13.72 2.10
C VAL A 215 -1.78 -15.08 2.54
N GLU A 216 -2.94 -15.08 3.18
CA GLU A 216 -3.55 -16.17 3.93
C GLU A 216 -4.14 -17.31 3.08
N HIS A 217 -4.06 -18.55 3.61
CA HIS A 217 -4.80 -19.71 3.10
C HIS A 217 -6.31 -19.53 3.24
N ILE A 218 -7.07 -20.22 2.38
CA ILE A 218 -8.45 -20.58 2.68
C ILE A 218 -8.42 -21.74 3.68
N ASN A 219 -8.99 -21.54 4.88
CA ASN A 219 -9.16 -22.55 5.93
C ASN A 219 -7.88 -23.09 6.61
N GLY A 220 -6.80 -22.32 6.75
CA GLY A 220 -5.65 -22.67 7.63
C GLY A 220 -4.76 -23.85 7.18
N VAL A 221 -5.25 -24.74 6.32
CA VAL A 221 -4.55 -25.94 5.84
C VAL A 221 -3.68 -25.61 4.63
N SER A 222 -2.40 -26.01 4.68
CA SER A 222 -1.48 -25.92 3.55
C SER A 222 -1.78 -26.99 2.48
N LEU A 223 -1.72 -26.61 1.20
CA LEU A 223 -2.09 -27.47 0.05
C LEU A 223 -1.14 -28.67 -0.21
N ASP A 224 -0.12 -28.88 0.61
CA ASP A 224 0.75 -30.06 0.55
C ASP A 224 0.28 -31.22 1.45
N GLY A 225 -0.73 -31.00 2.30
CA GLY A 225 -1.31 -32.03 3.17
C GLY A 225 -0.42 -32.46 4.33
N SER A 226 0.68 -31.74 4.61
CA SER A 226 1.54 -32.02 5.76
C SER A 226 0.93 -31.46 7.05
N ILE A 227 0.32 -32.34 7.84
CA ILE A 227 0.12 -32.09 9.27
C ILE A 227 1.49 -32.24 9.94
N SER A 228 1.99 -31.18 10.59
CA SER A 228 3.17 -31.30 11.45
C SER A 228 2.79 -32.11 12.69
N ASP A 229 3.28 -33.33 12.75
CA ASP A 229 3.07 -34.28 13.85
C ASP A 229 3.88 -33.90 15.08
N GLY A 230 3.29 -33.05 15.92
CA GLY A 230 3.76 -32.77 17.27
C GLY A 230 3.60 -33.99 18.19
N SER A 231 4.43 -35.02 17.99
CA SER A 231 4.58 -36.10 18.95
C SER A 231 5.52 -35.66 20.07
N ASP A 232 4.97 -35.28 21.23
CA ASP A 232 5.49 -35.61 22.57
C ASP A 232 4.59 -35.05 23.68
N GLY A 233 4.52 -35.77 24.82
CA GLY A 233 3.96 -35.25 26.08
C GLY A 233 2.55 -35.74 26.48
N ALA A 234 2.48 -36.66 27.44
CA ALA A 234 1.23 -37.16 28.00
C ALA A 234 0.68 -36.29 29.15
N GLY A 235 -0.64 -36.27 29.36
CA GLY A 235 -1.25 -35.67 30.56
C GLY A 235 -2.78 -35.56 30.52
N ALA A 236 -3.48 -36.55 31.07
CA ALA A 236 -4.96 -36.55 31.15
C ALA A 236 -5.48 -35.94 32.46
N VAL A 237 -6.50 -35.05 32.39
CA VAL A 237 -7.44 -34.81 33.51
C VAL A 237 -8.85 -34.45 32.98
N ASN A 238 -9.89 -34.92 33.68
CA ASN A 238 -11.31 -34.69 33.41
C ASN A 238 -11.86 -33.37 33.99
N GLY A 239 -13.01 -32.91 33.46
CA GLY A 239 -14.17 -32.61 34.32
C GLY A 239 -14.85 -31.23 34.24
N ALA A 240 -16.17 -31.24 33.95
CA ALA A 240 -17.23 -30.34 34.45
C ALA A 240 -17.16 -28.81 34.15
N GLU A 241 -18.24 -28.01 34.14
CA GLU A 241 -19.69 -28.24 33.99
C GLU A 241 -20.36 -26.94 33.47
N ARG A 242 -21.63 -27.02 33.07
CA ARG A 242 -22.53 -25.87 32.74
C ARG A 242 -23.29 -25.45 34.01
N PRO A 243 -23.92 -24.25 34.13
CA PRO A 243 -25.19 -23.99 33.40
C PRO A 243 -25.52 -22.49 33.11
N SER A 244 -26.82 -22.23 32.89
CA SER A 244 -27.42 -21.15 32.06
C SER A 244 -28.41 -20.23 32.79
N SER A 245 -28.63 -19.01 32.26
CA SER A 245 -29.84 -18.19 32.48
C SER A 245 -29.96 -17.01 31.47
N ALA A 246 -31.02 -16.19 31.51
CA ALA A 246 -32.30 -16.40 30.80
C ALA A 246 -33.25 -15.17 30.94
N GLY A 247 -34.09 -14.89 29.92
CA GLY A 247 -35.16 -13.86 29.94
C GLY A 247 -34.79 -12.56 29.19
N SER A 248 -35.47 -12.13 28.11
CA SER A 248 -36.86 -11.59 27.97
C SER A 248 -37.03 -10.14 28.47
N SER A 249 -37.79 -9.21 27.87
CA SER A 249 -38.47 -9.08 26.55
C SER A 249 -39.14 -7.67 26.45
N SER A 250 -39.85 -7.37 25.35
CA SER A 250 -40.83 -6.26 25.17
C SER A 250 -40.26 -4.85 24.87
N THR A 251 -40.82 -3.92 24.10
CA THR A 251 -41.77 -3.81 22.95
C THR A 251 -41.83 -2.31 22.58
N ALA A 252 -42.16 -1.94 21.33
CA ALA A 252 -42.31 -0.54 20.88
C ALA A 252 -43.70 0.08 21.24
N PRO A 253 -44.04 1.35 20.87
CA PRO A 253 -44.46 1.64 19.48
C PRO A 253 -44.15 3.06 18.92
N SER A 254 -44.64 3.27 17.70
CA SER A 254 -44.54 4.39 16.75
C SER A 254 -45.27 5.71 17.11
N ASN A 255 -44.90 6.81 16.43
CA ASN A 255 -45.88 7.61 15.64
C ASN A 255 -45.23 8.59 14.63
N ALA A 256 -46.04 9.18 13.73
CA ALA A 256 -45.60 9.86 12.50
C ALA A 256 -46.32 11.20 12.17
N SER A 257 -45.84 11.90 11.13
CA SER A 257 -46.48 13.03 10.42
C SER A 257 -46.42 14.42 11.12
N SER A 258 -46.53 15.61 10.49
CA SER A 258 -46.73 16.00 9.07
C SER A 258 -46.42 17.52 8.79
N LYS A 259 -46.45 17.93 7.49
CA LYS A 259 -46.77 19.28 6.91
C LYS A 259 -45.79 20.50 7.01
N GLN A 260 -45.18 20.84 5.85
CA GLN A 260 -45.34 22.06 4.98
C GLN A 260 -45.92 23.41 5.51
N PRO A 261 -45.82 24.58 4.79
CA PRO A 261 -45.02 24.98 3.58
C PRO A 261 -44.45 26.46 3.63
N LEU A 262 -44.20 27.10 2.46
CA LEU A 262 -43.83 28.51 2.10
C LEU A 262 -42.33 28.74 1.76
N GLY A 263 -41.91 29.54 0.75
CA GLY A 263 -42.60 30.20 -0.39
C GLY A 263 -41.80 31.39 -1.00
N LEU A 264 -41.78 31.55 -2.35
CA LEU A 264 -41.30 32.73 -3.14
C LEU A 264 -39.76 33.01 -3.08
N HIS A 265 -39.04 33.66 -4.02
CA HIS A 265 -39.25 34.24 -5.37
C HIS A 265 -37.95 33.99 -6.20
N ALA A 266 -37.99 33.61 -7.48
CA ALA A 266 -37.94 34.48 -8.67
C ALA A 266 -36.74 35.46 -8.78
N GLY A 267 -35.83 35.22 -9.74
CA GLY A 267 -34.72 36.11 -10.10
C GLY A 267 -34.06 35.68 -11.41
N SER A 268 -34.29 36.44 -12.48
CA SER A 268 -33.78 36.19 -13.84
C SER A 268 -32.43 36.88 -14.07
N MET A 269 -31.48 36.24 -14.78
CA MET A 269 -30.81 36.83 -15.95
C MET A 269 -29.78 35.89 -16.62
N ALA A 270 -29.73 35.97 -17.94
CA ALA A 270 -28.68 35.53 -18.85
C ALA A 270 -28.70 36.52 -20.05
N PRO A 271 -27.75 36.49 -21.01
CA PRO A 271 -26.45 35.80 -21.09
C PRO A 271 -25.30 36.81 -21.25
N VAL A 272 -24.10 36.39 -21.71
CA VAL A 272 -23.33 36.98 -22.85
C VAL A 272 -21.94 36.32 -23.00
N GLU A 273 -21.77 35.73 -24.18
CA GLU A 273 -20.60 35.58 -25.08
C GLU A 273 -19.12 35.68 -24.59
N SER A 274 -18.33 34.71 -25.05
CA SER A 274 -16.88 34.81 -25.33
C SER A 274 -16.64 35.55 -26.68
N PRO A 275 -15.42 35.99 -27.04
CA PRO A 275 -14.46 35.05 -27.66
C PRO A 275 -12.94 35.36 -27.54
N ASP A 276 -12.17 34.42 -28.11
CA ASP A 276 -10.87 34.54 -28.80
C ASP A 276 -9.48 34.63 -28.11
N THR A 277 -8.67 33.65 -28.54
CA THR A 277 -7.20 33.53 -28.59
C THR A 277 -6.49 34.67 -29.35
N PRO A 278 -5.15 34.79 -29.18
CA PRO A 278 -4.29 34.65 -30.36
C PRO A 278 -3.01 33.81 -30.16
N GLN A 279 -2.27 33.65 -31.27
CA GLN A 279 -1.20 32.68 -31.52
C GLN A 279 0.23 33.15 -31.15
N SER A 280 1.18 32.21 -31.24
CA SER A 280 2.63 32.40 -31.16
C SER A 280 3.31 32.68 -32.52
N PRO A 281 4.56 33.18 -32.49
CA PRO A 281 5.63 32.83 -33.45
C PRO A 281 6.87 32.24 -32.72
N GLY A 282 7.91 31.65 -33.33
CA GLY A 282 8.12 31.28 -34.74
C GLY A 282 9.62 31.27 -35.15
N ALA A 283 10.28 30.10 -35.12
CA ALA A 283 11.60 29.76 -35.74
C ALA A 283 12.86 30.57 -35.28
N THR A 284 14.15 30.28 -35.59
CA THR A 284 14.88 29.44 -36.59
C THR A 284 16.29 28.99 -36.09
N SER A 285 16.85 27.86 -36.60
CA SER A 285 18.28 27.58 -37.01
C SER A 285 19.50 27.88 -36.08
N ASN A 286 20.68 27.24 -36.13
CA ASN A 286 21.28 26.10 -36.87
C ASN A 286 22.63 25.69 -36.22
N ASP A 287 23.13 24.46 -36.48
CA ASP A 287 24.57 24.05 -36.64
C ASP A 287 25.63 24.33 -35.53
N SER A 288 26.72 23.56 -35.35
CA SER A 288 27.18 22.22 -35.81
C SER A 288 28.49 21.82 -35.06
N ASN A 289 28.99 20.59 -35.29
CA ASN A 289 30.37 20.09 -35.05
C ASN A 289 30.91 19.87 -33.61
N LEU A 290 31.96 19.05 -33.37
CA LEU A 290 32.38 17.71 -33.87
C LEU A 290 33.66 17.27 -33.12
N GLY A 291 33.76 16.02 -32.66
CA GLY A 291 35.02 15.39 -32.17
C GLY A 291 35.47 15.79 -30.74
N THR A 292 36.30 15.03 -30.02
CA THR A 292 36.97 13.72 -30.30
C THR A 292 37.39 13.07 -28.96
N GLN A 293 37.51 11.73 -28.92
CA GLN A 293 38.15 11.00 -27.80
C GLN A 293 39.67 11.23 -27.73
N PRO A 294 40.30 10.82 -26.62
CA PRO A 294 41.36 9.82 -26.78
C PRO A 294 41.30 8.61 -25.80
N THR A 295 41.93 7.52 -26.24
CA THR A 295 42.44 6.36 -25.49
C THR A 295 43.60 6.77 -24.54
N GLY A 296 44.05 6.02 -23.53
CA GLY A 296 43.77 4.66 -23.03
C GLY A 296 44.72 4.33 -21.84
N GLU A 297 45.07 3.05 -21.64
CA GLU A 297 46.08 2.49 -20.70
C GLU A 297 45.64 2.11 -19.24
N ASP A 298 45.40 0.80 -19.08
CA ASP A 298 45.99 -0.15 -18.11
C ASP A 298 46.21 0.19 -16.63
N SER A 299 45.64 -0.64 -15.74
CA SER A 299 46.23 -0.94 -14.43
C SER A 299 45.94 -2.38 -13.97
N VAL A 300 46.99 -3.19 -14.04
CA VAL A 300 47.31 -4.45 -13.33
C VAL A 300 46.32 -4.96 -12.27
N VAL A 301 45.90 -6.22 -12.43
CA VAL A 301 45.30 -7.06 -11.37
C VAL A 301 46.40 -7.59 -10.44
N SER A 302 46.28 -7.36 -9.14
CA SER A 302 47.07 -8.05 -8.10
C SER A 302 46.19 -9.00 -7.30
N GLN A 303 46.55 -10.29 -7.30
CA GLN A 303 45.96 -11.30 -6.43
C GLN A 303 46.68 -11.28 -5.07
N GLU A 304 45.94 -11.33 -3.96
CA GLU A 304 46.45 -11.75 -2.67
C GLU A 304 45.58 -12.89 -2.11
N GLU A 305 46.22 -13.97 -1.64
CA GLU A 305 45.57 -15.07 -0.93
C GLU A 305 45.49 -14.78 0.59
N PRO A 306 44.51 -15.33 1.32
CA PRO A 306 44.25 -14.96 2.70
C PRO A 306 45.23 -15.57 3.71
N HIS A 307 45.75 -14.74 4.62
CA HIS A 307 46.40 -15.21 5.84
C HIS A 307 45.40 -15.37 7.01
N PRO A 308 45.65 -16.29 7.96
CA PRO A 308 44.61 -16.81 8.84
C PRO A 308 44.39 -16.02 10.14
N GLY A 309 43.13 -15.97 10.58
CA GLY A 309 42.74 -16.13 11.98
C GLY A 309 43.13 -15.03 12.97
N ARG A 310 42.22 -14.07 13.17
CA ARG A 310 41.94 -13.52 14.50
C ARG A 310 40.47 -13.70 14.83
N GLU A 311 40.19 -14.45 15.88
CA GLU A 311 38.91 -14.39 16.57
C GLU A 311 38.76 -12.99 17.19
N PHE A 312 37.57 -12.41 17.08
CA PHE A 312 37.19 -11.20 17.81
C PHE A 312 35.81 -11.41 18.43
N GLU A 313 35.70 -10.99 19.69
CA GLU A 313 34.53 -11.20 20.55
C GLU A 313 33.34 -10.36 20.06
N VAL A 314 32.14 -10.95 20.12
CA VAL A 314 30.88 -10.25 19.84
C VAL A 314 30.50 -9.44 21.07
N GLY A 315 30.36 -8.13 20.92
CA GLY A 315 29.81 -7.26 21.97
C GLY A 315 28.31 -7.51 22.17
N GLU A 316 27.91 -7.73 23.41
CA GLU A 316 26.53 -8.03 23.81
C GLU A 316 25.55 -6.89 23.47
N PHE A 317 24.38 -7.25 22.94
CA PHE A 317 23.17 -6.43 23.05
C PHE A 317 22.34 -7.01 24.19
N ASP A 318 21.85 -6.16 25.10
CA ASP A 318 21.19 -6.59 26.35
C ASP A 318 20.08 -7.64 26.13
N ASP A 319 20.28 -8.83 26.72
CA ASP A 319 19.31 -9.92 26.70
C ASP A 319 18.00 -9.51 27.40
N ILE A 320 16.88 -9.66 26.68
CA ILE A 320 15.55 -9.65 27.30
C ILE A 320 15.35 -11.03 27.93
N PRO A 321 15.10 -11.15 29.25
CA PRO A 321 15.02 -12.45 29.91
C PRO A 321 13.93 -13.38 29.32
N ASP A 322 14.30 -14.64 29.10
CA ASP A 322 13.41 -15.70 28.56
C ASP A 322 12.19 -16.02 29.45
N ASP A 323 12.17 -15.56 30.71
CA ASP A 323 11.16 -15.95 31.70
C ASP A 323 9.76 -15.37 31.42
N ILE A 324 9.65 -14.25 30.70
CA ILE A 324 8.36 -13.68 30.28
C ILE A 324 7.55 -14.68 29.44
N PHE A 325 8.20 -15.44 28.55
CA PHE A 325 7.54 -16.42 27.69
C PHE A 325 7.02 -17.65 28.44
N SER A 326 7.53 -17.94 29.63
CA SER A 326 7.06 -19.06 30.47
C SER A 326 5.71 -18.80 31.16
N SER A 327 5.34 -17.52 31.32
CA SER A 327 4.14 -17.10 32.06
C SER A 327 2.89 -16.91 31.19
N LEU A 328 3.06 -16.75 29.88
CA LEU A 328 1.99 -16.62 28.91
C LEU A 328 1.39 -17.99 28.58
N LYS A 329 0.41 -18.43 29.38
CA LYS A 329 -0.45 -19.56 29.01
C LYS A 329 -1.05 -19.31 27.61
N PRO A 330 -1.08 -20.32 26.72
CA PRO A 330 -1.60 -20.14 25.37
C PRO A 330 -3.05 -19.67 25.42
N VAL A 331 -3.29 -18.47 24.91
CA VAL A 331 -4.63 -17.97 24.66
C VAL A 331 -5.13 -18.69 23.41
N VAL A 332 -6.12 -19.57 23.61
CA VAL A 332 -6.66 -20.55 22.65
C VAL A 332 -5.86 -21.86 22.57
N SER A 333 -6.53 -22.96 22.88
CA SER A 333 -6.03 -24.32 22.67
C SER A 333 -6.13 -24.72 21.20
N GLU A 334 -5.14 -25.49 20.72
CA GLU A 334 -4.99 -25.84 19.29
C GLU A 334 -6.24 -26.50 18.66
N ASN A 335 -7.08 -27.15 19.46
CA ASN A 335 -8.33 -27.78 19.02
C ASN A 335 -9.53 -26.82 18.81
N GLN A 336 -9.37 -25.50 18.95
CA GLN A 336 -10.46 -24.52 18.72
C GLN A 336 -10.34 -23.67 17.44
N ILE A 337 -9.20 -23.69 16.75
CA ILE A 337 -8.90 -22.71 15.69
C ILE A 337 -9.66 -23.02 14.37
N ASP A 338 -9.96 -24.29 14.08
CA ASP A 338 -10.25 -24.71 12.69
C ASP A 338 -11.73 -25.00 12.34
N VAL A 339 -12.66 -24.82 13.29
CA VAL A 339 -14.12 -25.02 13.02
C VAL A 339 -14.88 -23.70 12.98
N HIS A 340 -14.48 -22.70 13.77
CA HIS A 340 -15.21 -21.43 13.83
C HIS A 340 -14.99 -20.54 12.60
N LEU A 341 -13.80 -20.47 12.02
CA LEU A 341 -13.55 -19.56 10.88
C LEU A 341 -14.31 -19.98 9.61
N GLY A 342 -14.31 -21.28 9.27
CA GLY A 342 -15.06 -21.80 8.13
C GLY A 342 -16.58 -21.62 8.30
N ALA A 343 -17.10 -21.92 9.48
CA ALA A 343 -18.51 -21.68 9.82
C ALA A 343 -18.88 -20.19 9.78
N ASP A 344 -18.00 -19.30 10.23
CA ASP A 344 -18.26 -17.86 10.23
C ASP A 344 -18.10 -17.24 8.82
N LEU A 345 -17.31 -17.83 7.93
CA LEU A 345 -17.23 -17.46 6.51
C LEU A 345 -18.45 -17.93 5.70
N GLU A 346 -18.90 -19.17 5.90
CA GLU A 346 -20.18 -19.65 5.36
C GLU A 346 -21.34 -18.76 5.84
N LYS A 347 -21.37 -18.45 7.14
CA LYS A 347 -22.35 -17.56 7.76
C LYS A 347 -22.27 -16.12 7.23
N ARG A 348 -21.08 -15.55 7.03
CA ARG A 348 -20.92 -14.21 6.40
C ARG A 348 -21.33 -14.21 4.92
N ARG A 349 -21.08 -15.30 4.18
CA ARG A 349 -21.52 -15.53 2.79
C ARG A 349 -23.04 -15.67 2.69
N GLU A 350 -23.65 -16.38 3.64
CA GLU A 350 -25.09 -16.54 3.78
C GLU A 350 -25.79 -15.23 4.17
N GLN A 351 -25.24 -14.51 5.15
CA GLN A 351 -25.77 -13.23 5.65
C GLN A 351 -25.64 -12.09 4.63
N ASN A 352 -24.62 -12.13 3.77
CA ASN A 352 -24.32 -11.05 2.82
C ASN A 352 -24.37 -11.52 1.35
N LYS A 353 -25.39 -12.31 0.98
CA LYS A 353 -25.64 -12.73 -0.41
C LYS A 353 -25.62 -11.56 -1.41
N LEU A 354 -26.10 -10.37 -1.01
CA LEU A 354 -26.01 -9.14 -1.81
C LEU A 354 -24.57 -8.64 -2.00
N LEU A 355 -23.71 -8.68 -0.98
CA LEU A 355 -22.31 -8.26 -1.08
C LEU A 355 -21.49 -9.25 -1.94
N ALA A 356 -21.74 -10.55 -1.76
CA ALA A 356 -21.15 -11.60 -2.59
C ALA A 356 -21.59 -11.45 -4.06
N TYR A 357 -22.88 -11.18 -4.31
CA TYR A 357 -23.40 -10.88 -5.63
C TYR A 357 -22.76 -9.62 -6.23
N MET A 358 -22.70 -8.49 -5.50
CA MET A 358 -22.04 -7.27 -5.98
C MET A 358 -20.57 -7.51 -6.33
N TRP A 359 -19.83 -8.29 -5.55
CA TRP A 359 -18.44 -8.67 -5.84
C TRP A 359 -18.33 -9.52 -7.13
N GLN A 360 -19.18 -10.55 -7.26
CA GLN A 360 -19.24 -11.43 -8.42
C GLN A 360 -19.69 -10.70 -9.70
N SER A 361 -20.61 -9.74 -9.58
CA SER A 361 -21.05 -8.83 -10.66
C SER A 361 -20.13 -7.62 -10.85
N HIS A 362 -19.04 -7.52 -10.07
CA HIS A 362 -18.02 -6.48 -10.15
C HIS A 362 -18.51 -5.03 -9.88
N TYR A 363 -19.64 -4.90 -9.18
CA TYR A 363 -20.09 -3.62 -8.62
C TYR A 363 -19.24 -3.27 -7.40
N SER A 364 -18.30 -2.34 -7.59
CA SER A 364 -17.45 -1.80 -6.52
C SER A 364 -17.91 -0.40 -6.09
N PHE A 365 -17.46 0.07 -4.92
CA PHE A 365 -17.63 1.45 -4.47
C PHE A 365 -17.16 2.47 -5.53
N ILE A 366 -16.01 2.20 -6.16
CA ILE A 366 -15.46 3.01 -7.26
C ILE A 366 -16.42 3.01 -8.46
N GLY A 367 -17.03 1.87 -8.78
CA GLY A 367 -18.10 1.77 -9.79
C GLY A 367 -19.31 2.65 -9.47
N ALA A 368 -19.75 2.68 -8.21
CA ALA A 368 -20.85 3.53 -7.77
C ALA A 368 -20.52 5.04 -7.90
N VAL A 369 -19.30 5.45 -7.54
CA VAL A 369 -18.82 6.85 -7.70
C VAL A 369 -18.88 7.29 -9.16
N ARG A 370 -18.49 6.43 -10.11
CA ARG A 370 -18.54 6.72 -11.56
C ARG A 370 -19.96 6.90 -12.09
N ILE A 371 -20.91 6.10 -11.61
CA ILE A 371 -22.32 6.15 -12.03
C ILE A 371 -23.05 7.36 -11.39
N ALA A 372 -22.63 7.80 -10.21
CA ALA A 372 -23.27 8.87 -9.45
C ALA A 372 -23.18 10.27 -10.09
N GLY A 373 -22.36 10.45 -11.14
CA GLY A 373 -22.23 11.72 -11.86
C GLY A 373 -21.94 12.89 -10.90
N PRO A 374 -22.70 14.00 -10.95
CA PRO A 374 -22.53 15.15 -10.05
C PRO A 374 -22.57 14.87 -8.54
N MET A 375 -23.09 13.72 -8.10
CA MET A 375 -23.07 13.29 -6.69
C MET A 375 -21.79 12.52 -6.31
N GLY A 376 -20.95 12.16 -7.29
CA GLY A 376 -19.69 11.43 -7.12
C GLY A 376 -18.75 12.05 -6.07
N PRO A 377 -18.42 13.35 -6.13
CA PRO A 377 -17.57 14.00 -5.12
C PRO A 377 -18.14 13.84 -3.70
N LYS A 378 -19.44 14.10 -3.50
CA LYS A 378 -20.10 13.93 -2.19
C LYS A 378 -20.06 12.49 -1.68
N LEU A 379 -20.14 11.47 -2.53
CA LEU A 379 -19.97 10.07 -2.11
C LEU A 379 -18.55 9.79 -1.57
N VAL A 380 -17.54 10.39 -2.18
CA VAL A 380 -16.12 10.26 -1.76
C VAL A 380 -15.80 11.13 -0.55
N ALA A 381 -16.46 12.28 -0.40
CA ALA A 381 -16.16 13.31 0.61
C ALA A 381 -16.16 12.76 2.04
N ARG A 382 -17.14 11.93 2.43
CA ARG A 382 -17.18 11.35 3.78
C ARG A 382 -15.92 10.52 4.10
N TRP A 383 -15.50 9.65 3.18
CA TRP A 383 -14.32 8.81 3.40
C TRP A 383 -13.02 9.64 3.38
N SER A 384 -12.86 10.50 2.38
CA SER A 384 -11.64 11.29 2.19
C SER A 384 -11.43 12.34 3.28
N TYR A 385 -12.47 13.04 3.73
CA TYR A 385 -12.33 14.03 4.81
C TYR A 385 -12.02 13.37 6.15
N ILE A 386 -12.45 12.13 6.40
CA ILE A 386 -12.04 11.33 7.57
C ILE A 386 -10.57 10.88 7.41
N ARG A 387 -10.24 10.32 6.24
CA ARG A 387 -8.90 9.80 5.91
C ARG A 387 -7.81 10.87 6.02
N PHE A 388 -8.12 12.09 5.58
CA PHE A 388 -7.18 13.22 5.55
C PHE A 388 -7.49 14.28 6.63
N GLN A 389 -8.20 13.90 7.71
CA GLN A 389 -8.66 14.85 8.74
C GLN A 389 -7.54 15.59 9.50
N GLN A 390 -6.33 15.03 9.52
CA GLN A 390 -5.16 15.64 10.16
C GLN A 390 -4.53 16.74 9.30
N LEU A 391 -4.80 16.77 7.99
CA LEU A 391 -4.27 17.78 7.10
C LEU A 391 -4.99 19.13 7.27
N PRO A 392 -4.28 20.25 7.07
CA PRO A 392 -4.90 21.56 6.87
C PRO A 392 -6.01 21.50 5.82
N THR A 393 -7.10 22.27 6.03
CA THR A 393 -8.29 22.28 5.17
C THR A 393 -7.99 22.32 3.67
N GLU A 394 -7.06 23.17 3.23
CA GLU A 394 -6.67 23.29 1.82
C GLU A 394 -6.01 22.01 1.28
N GLN A 395 -5.06 21.44 2.02
CA GLN A 395 -4.38 20.19 1.64
C GLN A 395 -5.35 19.00 1.63
N ARG A 396 -6.22 18.91 2.64
CA ARG A 396 -7.30 17.91 2.72
C ARG A 396 -8.24 18.00 1.51
N ASP A 397 -8.63 19.21 1.12
CA ASP A 397 -9.55 19.44 0.01
C ASP A 397 -8.87 19.14 -1.35
N ILE A 398 -7.56 19.40 -1.49
CA ILE A 398 -6.77 18.93 -2.64
C ILE A 398 -6.72 17.40 -2.70
N MET A 399 -6.40 16.73 -1.58
CA MET A 399 -6.38 15.25 -1.48
C MET A 399 -7.76 14.64 -1.75
N HIS A 400 -8.84 15.32 -1.35
CA HIS A 400 -10.21 14.94 -1.69
C HIS A 400 -10.45 14.95 -3.20
N ILE A 401 -10.10 16.05 -3.89
CA ILE A 401 -10.26 16.16 -5.35
C ILE A 401 -9.40 15.11 -6.07
N TYR A 402 -8.15 14.92 -5.64
CA TYR A 402 -7.26 13.89 -6.21
C TYR A 402 -7.87 12.49 -6.11
N ALA A 403 -8.28 12.06 -4.91
CA ALA A 403 -8.90 10.75 -4.71
C ALA A 403 -10.21 10.59 -5.48
N TYR A 404 -11.06 11.63 -5.50
CA TYR A 404 -12.29 11.63 -6.31
C TYR A 404 -11.99 11.45 -7.80
N ARG A 405 -11.01 12.17 -8.37
CA ARG A 405 -10.66 12.07 -9.79
C ARG A 405 -10.09 10.69 -10.14
N ILE A 406 -9.32 10.04 -9.25
CA ILE A 406 -8.87 8.66 -9.45
C ILE A 406 -10.05 7.69 -9.51
N PHE A 407 -11.02 7.82 -8.60
CA PHE A 407 -12.21 6.96 -8.56
C PHE A 407 -13.14 7.20 -9.75
N ALA A 408 -13.33 8.45 -10.17
CA ALA A 408 -14.16 8.81 -11.33
C ALA A 408 -13.54 8.41 -12.68
N GLY A 409 -12.21 8.27 -12.76
CA GLY A 409 -11.51 7.86 -13.98
C GLY A 409 -11.90 6.46 -14.49
N LYS A 410 -11.70 6.21 -15.79
CA LYS A 410 -12.12 4.99 -16.50
C LYS A 410 -11.74 3.69 -15.77
N ALA A 411 -12.65 2.73 -15.76
CA ALA A 411 -12.42 1.40 -15.17
C ALA A 411 -11.35 0.60 -15.94
N SER A 412 -10.35 0.12 -15.21
CA SER A 412 -9.18 -0.56 -15.79
C SER A 412 -8.58 -1.53 -14.75
N GLY A 413 -7.29 -1.39 -14.42
CA GLY A 413 -6.53 -2.27 -13.56
C GLY A 413 -7.14 -2.50 -12.18
N GLU A 414 -7.91 -1.54 -11.62
CA GLU A 414 -8.54 -1.74 -10.31
C GLU A 414 -9.57 -2.89 -10.31
N ARG A 415 -10.01 -3.38 -11.49
CA ARG A 415 -10.81 -4.62 -11.60
C ARG A 415 -10.04 -5.88 -11.22
N GLY A 416 -8.70 -5.88 -11.35
CA GLY A 416 -7.84 -7.03 -11.10
C GLY A 416 -7.97 -7.60 -9.68
N LEU A 417 -8.25 -6.77 -8.67
CA LEU A 417 -8.46 -7.24 -7.29
C LEU A 417 -9.56 -8.32 -7.21
N THR A 418 -10.67 -8.14 -7.92
CA THR A 418 -11.79 -9.12 -7.92
C THR A 418 -11.50 -10.41 -8.69
N ARG A 419 -10.42 -10.43 -9.48
CA ARG A 419 -9.91 -11.63 -10.18
C ARG A 419 -8.93 -12.38 -9.27
N LEU A 420 -8.00 -11.66 -8.64
CA LEU A 420 -7.04 -12.22 -7.69
C LEU A 420 -7.72 -12.74 -6.40
N MET A 421 -8.78 -12.05 -5.95
CA MET A 421 -9.46 -12.30 -4.68
C MET A 421 -10.92 -12.72 -4.88
N ALA A 422 -11.33 -13.74 -4.12
CA ALA A 422 -12.72 -14.08 -3.86
C ALA A 422 -13.40 -12.98 -2.98
N PRO A 423 -14.73 -13.03 -2.77
CA PRO A 423 -15.41 -12.12 -1.85
C PRO A 423 -14.73 -12.11 -0.47
N PHE A 424 -14.80 -10.97 0.22
CA PHE A 424 -14.14 -10.76 1.52
C PHE A 424 -12.59 -10.77 1.48
N CYS A 425 -11.98 -10.42 0.34
CA CYS A 425 -10.52 -10.33 0.12
C CYS A 425 -9.74 -11.65 0.29
N ILE A 426 -10.42 -12.80 0.27
CA ILE A 426 -9.80 -14.12 0.34
C ILE A 426 -9.03 -14.39 -0.96
N ALA A 427 -7.73 -14.71 -0.89
CA ALA A 427 -6.94 -15.02 -2.08
C ALA A 427 -7.40 -16.30 -2.79
N ARG A 428 -7.46 -16.27 -4.13
CA ARG A 428 -7.65 -17.48 -4.94
C ARG A 428 -6.38 -18.29 -5.10
N LEU A 429 -5.22 -17.62 -5.03
CA LEU A 429 -3.91 -18.23 -5.08
C LEU A 429 -3.00 -17.50 -4.08
N PRO A 430 -2.99 -17.89 -2.79
CA PRO A 430 -2.31 -17.16 -1.74
C PRO A 430 -0.80 -16.96 -1.99
N ILE A 431 -0.25 -15.93 -1.35
CA ILE A 431 1.19 -15.67 -1.36
C ILE A 431 1.92 -16.70 -0.50
N ILE A 432 1.35 -17.13 0.63
CA ILE A 432 2.00 -18.06 1.57
C ILE A 432 2.32 -19.44 0.95
N ASP A 433 1.44 -19.95 0.09
CA ASP A 433 1.61 -21.19 -0.70
C ASP A 433 2.82 -21.11 -1.65
N ARG A 434 3.18 -19.89 -2.06
CA ARG A 434 4.21 -19.60 -3.07
C ARG A 434 5.44 -18.90 -2.49
N ILE A 435 5.47 -18.71 -1.16
CA ILE A 435 6.47 -17.90 -0.46
C ILE A 435 7.91 -18.39 -0.70
N THR A 436 8.07 -19.70 -0.92
CA THR A 436 9.34 -20.35 -1.25
C THR A 436 10.00 -19.84 -2.53
N LYS A 437 9.28 -19.05 -3.36
CA LYS A 437 9.81 -18.37 -4.55
C LYS A 437 10.44 -17.01 -4.28
N ILE A 438 10.08 -16.30 -3.19
CA ILE A 438 10.73 -15.03 -2.82
C ILE A 438 12.16 -15.32 -2.34
N LYS A 439 13.17 -14.78 -3.01
CA LYS A 439 14.59 -15.07 -2.73
C LYS A 439 15.34 -13.94 -2.01
N CYS A 440 14.90 -12.70 -2.16
CA CYS A 440 15.48 -11.52 -1.53
C CYS A 440 15.07 -11.39 -0.05
N PRO A 441 15.84 -10.61 0.75
CA PRO A 441 15.39 -10.18 2.08
C PRO A 441 14.05 -9.43 2.01
N SER A 442 13.21 -9.63 3.02
CA SER A 442 11.86 -9.04 3.05
C SER A 442 11.54 -8.39 4.39
N PHE A 443 10.73 -7.33 4.36
CA PHE A 443 10.21 -6.66 5.55
C PHE A 443 8.69 -6.54 5.46
N TRP A 444 7.99 -7.11 6.45
CA TRP A 444 6.54 -7.22 6.53
C TRP A 444 6.02 -6.25 7.60
N ILE A 445 5.27 -5.24 7.19
CA ILE A 445 4.79 -4.17 8.06
C ILE A 445 3.26 -4.20 8.07
N TYR A 446 2.66 -4.29 9.26
CA TYR A 446 1.20 -4.27 9.47
C TYR A 446 0.82 -3.20 10.50
N GLY A 447 -0.41 -2.70 10.44
CA GLY A 447 -0.99 -1.87 11.50
C GLY A 447 -1.51 -2.74 12.65
N GLU A 448 -1.48 -2.20 13.87
CA GLU A 448 -2.11 -2.82 15.05
C GLU A 448 -3.60 -3.10 14.84
N ASN A 449 -4.30 -2.20 14.15
CA ASN A 449 -5.73 -2.25 13.85
C ASN A 449 -5.99 -2.56 12.36
N ASP A 450 -5.09 -3.31 11.72
CA ASP A 450 -5.25 -3.72 10.31
C ASP A 450 -6.36 -4.78 10.16
N TRP A 451 -7.05 -4.72 9.02
CA TRP A 451 -8.11 -5.67 8.62
C TRP A 451 -7.57 -6.75 7.67
N MET A 452 -6.29 -6.67 7.29
CA MET A 452 -5.54 -7.78 6.68
C MET A 452 -5.07 -8.79 7.74
N ASN A 453 -4.81 -10.02 7.34
CA ASN A 453 -4.36 -11.07 8.25
C ASN A 453 -2.88 -10.88 8.65
N THR A 454 -2.66 -10.18 9.76
CA THR A 454 -1.33 -9.92 10.34
C THR A 454 -0.58 -11.20 10.70
N SER A 455 -1.28 -12.20 11.27
CA SER A 455 -0.73 -13.51 11.61
C SER A 455 -0.22 -14.29 10.40
N ALA A 456 -0.91 -14.20 9.25
CA ALA A 456 -0.43 -14.83 8.00
C ALA A 456 0.86 -14.17 7.48
N GLY A 457 1.00 -12.85 7.65
CA GLY A 457 2.25 -12.13 7.38
C GLY A 457 3.40 -12.57 8.30
N HIS A 458 3.12 -12.75 9.59
CA HIS A 458 4.09 -13.24 10.57
C HIS A 458 4.55 -14.66 10.23
N GLU A 459 3.63 -15.56 9.88
CA GLU A 459 3.97 -16.93 9.46
C GLU A 459 4.72 -16.95 8.11
N ALA A 460 4.37 -16.09 7.16
CA ALA A 460 5.13 -15.94 5.91
C ALA A 460 6.59 -15.53 6.17
N ALA A 461 6.83 -14.60 7.09
CA ALA A 461 8.18 -14.22 7.52
C ALA A 461 8.91 -15.39 8.23
N LYS A 462 8.25 -16.10 9.15
CA LYS A 462 8.81 -17.32 9.79
C LYS A 462 9.22 -18.38 8.76
N ARG A 463 8.38 -18.65 7.75
CA ARG A 463 8.67 -19.61 6.67
C ARG A 463 9.87 -19.19 5.83
N LEU A 464 10.07 -17.89 5.57
CA LEU A 464 11.25 -17.38 4.87
C LEU A 464 12.53 -17.50 5.71
N ASN A 465 12.48 -17.15 7.00
CA ASN A 465 13.62 -17.29 7.91
C ASN A 465 14.06 -18.76 8.04
N LYS A 466 13.11 -19.71 8.16
CA LYS A 466 13.38 -21.17 8.14
C LYS A 466 14.08 -21.66 6.86
N LEU A 467 13.97 -20.91 5.76
CA LEU A 467 14.63 -21.19 4.48
C LEU A 467 15.97 -20.43 4.30
N GLY A 468 16.50 -19.83 5.37
CA GLY A 468 17.72 -19.03 5.34
C GLY A 468 17.58 -17.70 4.60
N ARG A 469 16.38 -17.12 4.57
CA ARG A 469 16.09 -15.84 3.88
C ARG A 469 15.62 -14.81 4.89
N PRO A 470 16.39 -13.73 5.15
CA PRO A 470 16.02 -12.74 6.14
C PRO A 470 14.64 -12.14 5.88
N ALA A 471 13.75 -12.30 6.86
CA ALA A 471 12.39 -11.81 6.80
C ALA A 471 11.99 -11.17 8.14
N TYR A 472 11.90 -9.85 8.13
CA TYR A 472 11.58 -9.03 9.30
C TYR A 472 10.07 -8.81 9.36
N TYR A 473 9.49 -8.73 10.56
CA TYR A 473 8.06 -8.52 10.77
C TYR A 473 7.84 -7.44 11.83
N LYS A 474 6.91 -6.51 11.58
CA LYS A 474 6.60 -5.41 12.49
C LYS A 474 5.11 -5.04 12.50
N ILE A 475 4.59 -4.85 13.71
CA ILE A 475 3.34 -4.12 13.95
C ILE A 475 3.66 -2.65 14.23
N VAL A 476 2.90 -1.74 13.63
CA VAL A 476 2.92 -0.31 13.94
C VAL A 476 1.70 0.03 14.81
N ALA A 477 1.96 0.53 16.02
CA ALA A 477 0.94 0.94 16.97
C ALA A 477 0.11 2.12 16.45
N GLU A 478 -1.15 2.19 16.88
CA GLU A 478 -2.15 3.20 16.49
C GLU A 478 -2.47 3.27 14.98
N ALA A 479 -1.90 2.37 14.17
CA ALA A 479 -2.10 2.31 12.74
C ALA A 479 -3.15 1.27 12.32
N GLY A 480 -3.90 1.57 11.26
CA GLY A 480 -4.72 0.61 10.53
C GLY A 480 -4.01 0.19 9.24
N HIS A 481 -4.80 -0.04 8.18
CA HIS A 481 -4.31 -0.54 6.90
C HIS A 481 -3.50 0.45 6.08
N HIS A 482 -3.69 1.75 6.26
CA HIS A 482 -2.90 2.77 5.57
C HIS A 482 -1.86 3.29 6.55
N ILE A 483 -0.98 2.38 7.00
CA ILE A 483 0.02 2.60 8.06
C ILE A 483 0.80 3.90 7.85
N TYR A 484 1.15 4.17 6.59
CA TYR A 484 1.89 5.33 6.11
C TYR A 484 1.13 6.67 6.19
N LEU A 485 -0.18 6.65 6.42
CA LEU A 485 -1.04 7.81 6.73
C LEU A 485 -1.54 7.79 8.18
N ASP A 486 -1.72 6.60 8.76
CA ASP A 486 -2.26 6.43 10.12
C ASP A 486 -1.19 6.73 11.20
N ASN A 487 0.07 6.34 10.96
CA ASN A 487 1.23 6.64 11.82
C ASN A 487 2.49 6.88 10.97
N ILE A 488 2.57 8.09 10.39
CA ILE A 488 3.59 8.54 9.43
C ILE A 488 5.01 8.36 9.99
N ASP A 489 5.27 8.81 11.22
CA ASP A 489 6.61 8.81 11.81
C ASP A 489 7.12 7.38 12.06
N ALA A 490 6.30 6.51 12.66
CA ALA A 490 6.69 5.13 12.90
C ALA A 490 6.85 4.34 11.60
N PHE A 491 6.03 4.62 10.57
CA PHE A 491 6.18 4.05 9.25
C PHE A 491 7.49 4.51 8.58
N ASN A 492 7.69 5.83 8.47
CA ASN A 492 8.85 6.43 7.81
C ASN A 492 10.15 5.95 8.47
N LYS A 493 10.24 5.97 9.81
CA LYS A 493 11.39 5.45 10.55
C LYS A 493 11.65 3.97 10.28
N SER A 494 10.60 3.15 10.19
CA SER A 494 10.75 1.71 9.92
C SER A 494 11.27 1.45 8.51
N VAL A 495 10.74 2.16 7.50
CA VAL A 495 11.22 2.05 6.12
C VAL A 495 12.66 2.57 5.99
N VAL A 496 12.95 3.77 6.51
CA VAL A 496 14.29 4.37 6.45
C VAL A 496 15.34 3.50 7.14
N ASN A 497 15.03 2.92 8.30
CA ASN A 497 15.96 1.98 8.95
C ASN A 497 16.23 0.78 8.03
N TYR A 498 15.22 0.09 7.52
CA TYR A 498 15.43 -1.07 6.64
C TYR A 498 16.15 -0.75 5.32
N LEU A 499 16.06 0.49 4.82
CA LEU A 499 16.85 0.99 3.69
C LEU A 499 18.29 1.31 4.08
N LYS A 500 18.56 1.79 5.30
CA LYS A 500 19.92 1.99 5.83
C LYS A 500 20.60 0.68 6.21
N ASP A 501 19.88 -0.25 6.83
CA ASP A 501 20.34 -1.61 7.06
C ASP A 501 20.73 -2.25 5.71
N ALA A 502 20.04 -1.89 4.61
CA ALA A 502 20.46 -2.30 3.27
C ALA A 502 21.78 -1.68 2.81
N ASP A 503 22.04 -0.44 3.18
CA ASP A 503 23.28 0.29 2.87
C ASP A 503 24.45 -0.25 3.71
N GLU A 504 24.17 -0.79 4.91
CA GLU A 504 25.14 -1.41 5.84
C GLU A 504 25.34 -2.93 5.61
N ASP A 505 24.34 -3.67 5.11
CA ASP A 505 24.34 -5.12 4.82
C ASP A 505 25.25 -5.54 3.63
N GLY A 506 26.40 -4.89 3.47
CA GLY A 506 27.54 -5.56 2.86
C GLY A 506 27.84 -6.83 3.67
N ARG A 507 28.11 -7.95 3.00
CA ARG A 507 28.79 -9.06 3.68
C ARG A 507 30.14 -8.53 4.17
N ILE A 508 30.32 -8.53 5.49
CA ILE A 508 31.61 -8.47 6.16
C ILE A 508 32.02 -9.93 6.44
#